data_AF-A0A2S4MAH6-F1
#
_entry.id   AF-A0A2S4MAH6-F1
#
_cell.length_a   1.000
_cell.length_b   1.000
_cell.length_c   1.000
_cell.angle_alpha   90.00
_cell.angle_beta   90.00
_cell.angle_gamma   90.00
#
_symmetry.space_group_name_H-M   'P 1'
#
loop_
_entity.id
_entity.type
_entity.pdbx_description
1 polymer ?
#
loop_
_entity_poly.entity_id
_entity_poly.type
_entity_poly.pdbx_seq_one_letter_code
_entity_poly.pdbx_strand_id
1 'polypeptide(L)'
;MDRAVRESIERLRRQPARFRCFYDKLRRDFHRLARRSYSWAYDAEIDESLNDAFVALFSQNKGDFSAASQILRDPLAFETALAAYLIGAGRFKLLSRLRERAKQEDREVPLDDEGESRLDQPDTVREAAWPDTDPFPTPEDSHEQTRRARILARCMEKLTVLARQTFALALRGYTDVEIQARVGSSSTVAVRRRVSETKTLLIDCARRDAQETS
;
A
#
# COMPACT_ATOMS: atom_id res chain seq x y z
N MET A 1 -9.49 19.39 14.49
CA MET A 1 -9.55 20.32 13.34
C MET A 1 -9.76 21.77 13.78
N ASP A 2 -8.83 22.64 13.39
CA ASP A 2 -8.84 24.09 13.62
C ASP A 2 -10.06 24.77 12.94
N ARG A 3 -10.56 25.86 13.55
CA ARG A 3 -11.69 26.64 13.04
C ARG A 3 -11.39 27.24 11.66
N ALA A 4 -10.17 27.74 11.45
CA ALA A 4 -9.76 28.35 10.19
C ALA A 4 -9.77 27.35 9.02
N VAL A 5 -9.43 26.09 9.29
CA VAL A 5 -9.50 24.98 8.33
C VAL A 5 -10.96 24.71 7.94
N ARG A 6 -11.87 24.59 8.93
CA ARG A 6 -13.30 24.39 8.67
C ARG A 6 -13.89 25.50 7.82
N GLU A 7 -13.58 26.76 8.13
CA GLU A 7 -14.05 27.92 7.37
C GLU A 7 -13.56 27.89 5.91
N SER A 8 -12.32 27.44 5.69
CA SER A 8 -11.74 27.30 4.34
C SER A 8 -12.40 26.17 3.53
N ILE A 9 -12.69 25.04 4.18
CA ILE A 9 -13.44 23.93 3.56
C ILE A 9 -14.87 24.38 3.22
N GLU A 10 -15.56 25.06 4.14
CA GLU A 10 -16.90 25.59 3.89
C GLU A 10 -16.91 26.62 2.76
N ARG A 11 -15.88 27.45 2.65
CA ARG A 11 -15.72 28.39 1.52
C ARG A 11 -15.63 27.66 0.18
N LEU A 12 -14.87 26.55 0.12
CA LEU A 12 -14.79 25.71 -1.07
C LEU A 12 -16.15 25.05 -1.39
N ARG A 13 -16.86 24.54 -0.37
CA ARG A 13 -18.19 23.92 -0.53
C ARG A 13 -19.25 24.87 -1.07
N ARG A 14 -19.18 26.16 -0.71
CA ARG A 14 -20.09 27.21 -1.22
C ARG A 14 -19.91 27.48 -2.72
N GLN A 15 -18.85 26.95 -3.35
CA GLN A 15 -18.57 27.11 -4.78
C GLN A 15 -18.69 25.74 -5.49
N PRO A 16 -19.91 25.28 -5.82
CA PRO A 16 -20.14 23.90 -6.28
C PRO A 16 -19.40 23.55 -7.58
N ALA A 17 -19.28 24.49 -8.53
CA ALA A 17 -18.52 24.27 -9.77
C ALA A 17 -17.03 24.05 -9.49
N ARG A 18 -16.45 24.84 -8.58
CA ARG A 18 -15.05 24.75 -8.20
C ARG A 18 -14.76 23.48 -7.40
N PHE A 19 -15.63 23.16 -6.44
CA PHE A 19 -15.55 21.91 -5.68
C PHE A 19 -15.60 20.69 -6.59
N ARG A 20 -16.49 20.69 -7.60
CA ARG A 20 -16.56 19.61 -8.59
C ARG A 20 -15.26 19.47 -9.38
N CYS A 21 -14.71 20.56 -9.92
CA CYS A 21 -13.43 20.52 -10.63
C CYS A 21 -12.28 19.99 -9.74
N PHE A 22 -12.23 20.44 -8.48
CA PHE A 22 -11.29 19.96 -7.48
C PHE A 22 -11.44 18.44 -7.25
N TYR A 23 -12.68 17.98 -7.00
CA TYR A 23 -12.97 16.57 -6.74
C TYR A 23 -12.65 15.68 -7.94
N ASP A 24 -13.03 16.09 -9.15
CA ASP A 24 -12.76 15.33 -10.38
C ASP A 24 -11.26 15.23 -10.67
N LYS A 25 -10.48 16.27 -10.33
CA LYS A 25 -9.01 16.21 -10.40
C LYS A 25 -8.45 15.26 -9.35
N LEU A 26 -8.85 15.41 -8.09
CA LEU A 26 -8.43 14.57 -6.97
C LEU A 26 -8.70 13.10 -7.23
N ARG A 27 -9.92 12.75 -7.68
CA ARG A 27 -10.32 11.38 -8.00
C ARG A 27 -9.43 10.78 -9.09
N ARG A 28 -9.18 11.52 -10.18
CA ARG A 28 -8.30 11.06 -11.26
C ARG A 28 -6.87 10.82 -10.80
N ASP A 29 -6.32 11.74 -10.00
CA ASP A 29 -4.96 11.62 -9.48
C ASP A 29 -4.83 10.46 -8.49
N PHE A 30 -5.82 10.29 -7.61
CA PHE A 30 -5.90 9.16 -6.68
C PHE A 30 -6.00 7.82 -7.41
N HIS A 31 -6.89 7.71 -8.41
CA HIS A 31 -7.02 6.51 -9.24
C HIS A 31 -5.71 6.16 -9.96
N ARG A 32 -5.07 7.15 -10.59
CA ARG A 32 -3.79 6.95 -11.27
C ARG A 32 -2.72 6.43 -10.29
N LEU A 33 -2.68 6.98 -9.08
CA LEU A 33 -1.75 6.56 -8.05
C LEU A 33 -2.05 5.15 -7.53
N ALA A 34 -3.32 4.87 -7.22
CA ALA A 34 -3.79 3.59 -6.72
C ALA A 34 -3.51 2.49 -7.74
N ARG A 35 -3.80 2.70 -9.03
CA ARG A 35 -3.52 1.73 -10.09
C ARG A 35 -2.04 1.44 -10.30
N ARG A 36 -1.15 2.42 -10.04
CA ARG A 36 0.30 2.19 -10.07
C ARG A 36 0.81 1.36 -8.90
N SER A 37 0.19 1.52 -7.72
CA SER A 37 0.66 0.90 -6.47
C SER A 37 -0.04 -0.44 -6.18
N TYR A 38 -1.30 -0.57 -6.59
CA TYR A 38 -2.23 -1.64 -6.27
C TYR A 38 -3.03 -2.00 -7.54
N SER A 39 -2.35 -2.57 -8.54
CA SER A 39 -2.97 -2.92 -9.84
C SER A 39 -4.14 -3.90 -9.71
N TRP A 40 -4.16 -4.67 -8.61
CA TRP A 40 -5.12 -5.72 -8.28
C TRP A 40 -6.30 -5.25 -7.42
N ALA A 41 -6.34 -3.97 -7.01
CA ALA A 41 -7.49 -3.41 -6.31
C ALA A 41 -8.67 -3.18 -7.26
N TYR A 42 -9.89 -3.39 -6.78
CA TYR A 42 -11.10 -3.12 -7.55
C TYR A 42 -11.41 -1.62 -7.58
N ASP A 43 -12.03 -1.14 -8.67
CA ASP A 43 -12.38 0.29 -8.79
C ASP A 43 -13.31 0.76 -7.66
N ALA A 44 -14.23 -0.10 -7.23
CA ALA A 44 -15.14 0.18 -6.12
C ALA A 44 -14.36 0.43 -4.81
N GLU A 45 -13.34 -0.38 -4.51
CA GLU A 45 -12.52 -0.21 -3.31
C GLU A 45 -11.71 1.09 -3.35
N ILE A 46 -11.20 1.45 -4.53
CA ILE A 46 -10.47 2.70 -4.75
C ILE A 46 -11.41 3.89 -4.51
N ASP A 47 -12.59 3.90 -5.14
CA ASP A 47 -13.57 4.99 -4.98
C ASP A 47 -14.09 5.08 -3.53
N GLU A 48 -14.41 3.95 -2.89
CA GLU A 48 -14.86 3.92 -1.50
C GLU A 48 -13.79 4.41 -0.52
N SER A 49 -12.53 4.06 -0.75
CA SER A 49 -11.43 4.51 0.12
C SER A 49 -11.23 6.02 0.08
N LEU A 50 -11.42 6.64 -1.09
CA LEU A 50 -11.39 8.09 -1.23
C LEU A 50 -12.61 8.73 -0.56
N ASN A 51 -13.79 8.15 -0.70
CA ASN A 51 -15.00 8.61 -0.02
C ASN A 51 -14.88 8.52 1.50
N ASP A 52 -14.33 7.43 2.04
CA ASP A 52 -14.06 7.25 3.46
C ASP A 52 -13.09 8.33 3.98
N ALA A 53 -12.08 8.70 3.18
CA ALA A 53 -11.16 9.78 3.54
C ALA A 53 -11.89 11.14 3.62
N PHE A 54 -12.82 11.40 2.70
CA PHE A 54 -13.69 12.58 2.77
C PHE A 54 -14.60 12.55 4.00
N VAL A 55 -15.26 11.43 4.28
CA VAL A 55 -16.13 11.28 5.46
C VAL A 55 -15.33 11.47 6.75
N ALA A 56 -14.12 10.90 6.82
CA ALA A 56 -13.22 11.05 7.96
C ALA A 56 -12.78 12.52 8.18
N LEU A 57 -12.56 13.28 7.10
CA LEU A 57 -12.27 14.72 7.19
C LEU A 57 -13.40 15.48 7.89
N PHE A 58 -14.67 15.13 7.63
CA PHE A 58 -15.84 15.82 8.19
C PHE A 58 -16.37 15.23 9.51
N SER A 59 -15.90 14.05 9.89
CA SER A 59 -16.32 13.39 11.12
C SER A 59 -15.79 14.15 12.33
N GLN A 60 -16.71 14.53 13.24
CA GLN A 60 -16.59 15.65 14.19
C GLN A 60 -15.40 15.60 15.18
N ASN A 61 -14.60 14.52 15.24
CA ASN A 61 -13.53 14.35 16.22
C ASN A 61 -12.15 13.92 15.68
N LYS A 62 -11.94 13.71 14.37
CA LYS A 62 -10.68 13.07 13.86
C LYS A 62 -10.14 13.58 12.52
N GLY A 63 -10.55 14.76 12.07
CA GLY A 63 -9.86 15.43 10.96
C GLY A 63 -8.57 16.06 11.47
N ASP A 64 -7.43 15.38 11.24
CA ASP A 64 -6.08 15.86 11.60
C ASP A 64 -5.49 16.81 10.56
N PHE A 65 -6.25 17.13 9.50
CA PHE A 65 -5.81 18.09 8.51
C PHE A 65 -5.56 19.46 9.17
N SER A 66 -4.30 19.88 9.11
CA SER A 66 -3.79 21.15 9.59
C SER A 66 -2.91 21.76 8.50
N ALA A 67 -2.99 23.07 8.33
CA ALA A 67 -2.20 23.81 7.37
C ALA A 67 -1.87 25.20 7.92
N ALA A 68 -0.72 25.73 7.52
CA ALA A 68 -0.31 27.08 7.91
C ALA A 68 -1.33 28.13 7.44
N SER A 69 -1.49 29.21 8.21
CA SER A 69 -2.46 30.28 7.91
C SER A 69 -2.25 30.93 6.53
N GLN A 70 -1.02 30.95 6.03
CA GLN A 70 -0.67 31.42 4.69
C GLN A 70 -1.31 30.54 3.60
N ILE A 71 -1.28 29.21 3.79
CA ILE A 71 -1.87 28.22 2.88
C ILE A 71 -3.40 28.34 2.90
N LEU A 72 -4.01 28.60 4.06
CA LEU A 72 -5.48 28.76 4.20
C LEU A 72 -6.02 30.01 3.50
N ARG A 73 -5.18 31.03 3.26
CA ARG A 73 -5.57 32.28 2.59
C ARG A 73 -5.49 32.18 1.07
N ASP A 74 -4.59 31.36 0.54
CA ASP A 74 -4.47 31.10 -0.90
C ASP A 74 -5.37 29.91 -1.29
N PRO A 75 -6.44 30.14 -2.08
CA PRO A 75 -7.34 29.08 -2.49
C PRO A 75 -6.67 27.92 -3.26
N LEU A 76 -5.64 28.18 -4.07
CA LEU A 76 -4.97 27.15 -4.86
C LEU A 76 -4.01 26.32 -3.97
N ALA A 77 -3.26 26.99 -3.11
CA ALA A 77 -2.38 26.32 -2.14
C ALA A 77 -3.19 25.46 -1.17
N PHE A 78 -4.32 25.98 -0.68
CA PHE A 78 -5.26 25.25 0.17
C PHE A 78 -5.78 23.97 -0.51
N GLU A 79 -6.30 24.09 -1.73
CA GLU A 79 -6.79 22.93 -2.48
C GLU A 79 -5.68 21.89 -2.70
N THR A 80 -4.48 22.34 -3.03
CA THR A 80 -3.35 21.44 -3.24
C THR A 80 -2.99 20.69 -1.95
N ALA A 81 -2.93 21.38 -0.82
CA ALA A 81 -2.67 20.77 0.48
C ALA A 81 -3.79 19.80 0.89
N LEU A 82 -5.05 20.19 0.66
CA LEU A 82 -6.22 19.35 0.96
C LEU A 82 -6.26 18.08 0.09
N ALA A 83 -5.95 18.21 -1.20
CA ALA A 83 -5.84 17.07 -2.11
C ALA A 83 -4.74 16.11 -1.67
N ALA A 84 -3.56 16.63 -1.30
CA ALA A 84 -2.45 15.81 -0.80
C ALA A 84 -2.84 15.03 0.46
N TYR A 85 -3.51 15.70 1.41
CA TYR A 85 -4.04 15.06 2.62
C TYR A 85 -5.05 13.95 2.29
N LEU A 86 -6.04 14.23 1.44
CA LEU A 86 -7.08 13.27 1.06
C LEU A 86 -6.52 12.07 0.30
N ILE A 87 -5.51 12.28 -0.56
CA ILE A 87 -4.78 11.18 -1.22
C ILE A 87 -4.08 10.31 -0.18
N GLY A 88 -3.38 10.92 0.79
CA GLY A 88 -2.70 10.19 1.87
C GLY A 88 -3.67 9.36 2.69
N ALA A 89 -4.74 9.98 3.18
CA ALA A 89 -5.79 9.32 3.95
C ALA A 89 -6.49 8.21 3.14
N GLY A 90 -6.83 8.47 1.87
CA GLY A 90 -7.44 7.49 0.97
C GLY A 90 -6.54 6.28 0.72
N ARG A 91 -5.23 6.48 0.58
CA ARG A 91 -4.26 5.37 0.44
C ARG A 91 -4.22 4.51 1.70
N PHE A 92 -4.23 5.13 2.88
CA PHE A 92 -4.24 4.40 4.14
C PHE A 92 -5.51 3.54 4.27
N LYS A 93 -6.68 4.12 3.94
CA LYS A 93 -7.95 3.39 3.93
C LYS A 93 -7.95 2.24 2.93
N LEU A 94 -7.46 2.48 1.71
CA LEU A 94 -7.34 1.45 0.68
C LEU A 94 -6.45 0.31 1.14
N LEU A 95 -5.26 0.62 1.66
CA LEU A 95 -4.33 -0.40 2.15
C LEU A 95 -4.93 -1.25 3.28
N SER A 96 -5.64 -0.63 4.22
CA SER A 96 -6.31 -1.35 5.30
C SER A 96 -7.38 -2.31 4.78
N ARG A 97 -8.22 -1.85 3.84
CA ARG A 97 -9.24 -2.70 3.19
C ARG A 97 -8.62 -3.87 2.42
N LEU A 98 -7.59 -3.59 1.63
CA LEU A 98 -6.86 -4.61 0.87
C LEU A 98 -6.21 -5.66 1.80
N ARG A 99 -5.73 -5.26 2.98
CA ARG A 99 -5.22 -6.18 4.01
C ARG A 99 -6.33 -7.02 4.64
N GLU A 100 -7.49 -6.43 4.90
CA GLU A 100 -8.65 -7.17 5.43
C GLU A 100 -9.15 -8.21 4.43
N ARG A 101 -9.19 -7.87 3.14
CA ARG A 101 -9.55 -8.80 2.08
C ARG A 101 -8.57 -9.96 1.98
N ALA A 102 -7.26 -9.69 2.01
CA ALA A 102 -6.25 -10.74 2.01
C ALA A 102 -6.43 -11.71 3.21
N LYS A 103 -6.80 -11.20 4.39
CA LYS A 103 -7.09 -12.04 5.57
C LYS A 103 -8.38 -12.86 5.42
N GLN A 104 -9.36 -12.37 4.67
CA GLN A 104 -10.61 -13.09 4.40
C GLN A 104 -10.39 -14.18 3.35
N GLU A 105 -9.65 -13.89 2.28
CA GLU A 105 -9.26 -14.86 1.25
C GLU A 105 -8.41 -16.01 1.86
N ASP A 106 -7.53 -15.72 2.82
CA ASP A 106 -6.78 -16.75 3.58
C ASP A 106 -7.67 -17.61 4.49
N ARG A 107 -8.85 -17.12 4.91
CA ARG A 107 -9.80 -17.83 5.77
C ARG A 107 -10.81 -18.66 4.99
N GLU A 108 -11.08 -18.33 3.73
CA GLU A 108 -12.09 -18.98 2.89
C GLU A 108 -11.58 -20.19 2.10
N VAL A 109 -10.32 -20.62 2.29
CA VAL A 109 -9.88 -21.94 1.81
C VAL A 109 -10.54 -23.01 2.69
N PRO A 110 -11.52 -23.79 2.19
CA PRO A 110 -12.11 -24.88 2.97
C PRO A 110 -11.03 -25.94 3.16
N LEU A 111 -10.69 -26.22 4.41
CA LEU A 111 -9.87 -27.37 4.81
C LEU A 111 -10.73 -28.62 4.68
N ASP A 112 -10.85 -29.17 3.47
CA ASP A 112 -11.03 -30.61 3.30
C ASP A 112 -9.62 -31.23 3.35
N ASP A 113 -9.12 -31.44 4.56
CA ASP A 113 -8.25 -32.59 4.81
C ASP A 113 -8.26 -32.91 6.31
N GLU A 114 -8.83 -34.07 6.63
CA GLU A 114 -8.74 -34.70 7.93
C GLU A 114 -7.28 -35.04 8.23
N GLY A 115 -6.71 -34.48 9.30
CA GLY A 115 -5.32 -34.72 9.63
C GLY A 115 -4.96 -34.14 10.99
N GLU A 116 -5.26 -34.93 12.01
CA GLU A 116 -4.80 -34.87 13.40
C GLU A 116 -3.68 -33.85 13.75
N SER A 117 -4.03 -33.01 14.73
CA SER A 117 -3.20 -32.72 15.91
C SER A 117 -1.78 -32.21 15.68
N ARG A 118 -1.60 -30.89 15.80
CA ARG A 118 -0.41 -30.33 16.46
C ARG A 118 -0.57 -28.86 16.89
N LEU A 119 -0.69 -28.73 18.22
CA LEU A 119 -0.13 -27.69 19.09
C LEU A 119 -0.87 -26.36 19.23
N ASP A 120 -1.46 -26.22 20.42
CA ASP A 120 -1.47 -25.03 21.25
C ASP A 120 -0.33 -24.04 20.92
N GLN A 121 -0.70 -22.87 20.39
CA GLN A 121 0.07 -21.64 20.57
C GLN A 121 -0.91 -20.52 20.94
N PRO A 122 -0.80 -19.90 22.13
CA PRO A 122 -1.60 -18.75 22.48
C PRO A 122 -1.20 -17.54 21.63
N ASP A 123 -2.22 -16.77 21.22
CA ASP A 123 -2.21 -15.49 20.50
C ASP A 123 -1.10 -14.51 20.93
N THR A 124 0.14 -14.76 20.49
CA THR A 124 1.30 -13.91 20.78
C THR A 124 2.22 -13.80 19.56
N VAL A 125 1.65 -13.37 18.43
CA VAL A 125 2.46 -12.85 17.32
C VAL A 125 2.12 -11.39 17.11
N ARG A 126 2.81 -10.55 17.89
CA ARG A 126 3.24 -9.17 17.59
C ARG A 126 2.26 -8.38 16.72
N GLU A 127 1.51 -7.50 17.39
CA GLU A 127 1.49 -6.10 17.00
C GLU A 127 2.94 -5.63 16.80
N ALA A 128 3.48 -5.88 15.61
CA ALA A 128 4.60 -5.10 15.13
C ALA A 128 4.02 -3.70 14.94
N ALA A 129 4.16 -2.87 15.99
CA ALA A 129 4.14 -1.44 15.87
C ALA A 129 5.04 -1.10 14.67
N TRP A 130 4.40 -0.76 13.54
CA TRP A 130 5.12 -0.19 12.42
C TRP A 130 5.70 1.11 12.95
N PRO A 131 7.03 1.32 12.85
CA PRO A 131 7.64 2.52 13.39
C PRO A 131 6.93 3.73 12.79
N ASP A 132 6.73 4.77 13.59
CA ASP A 132 6.27 6.11 13.21
C ASP A 132 7.12 6.66 12.06
N THR A 133 6.88 6.13 10.85
CA THR A 133 7.59 6.50 9.64
C THR A 133 6.76 7.62 9.06
N ASP A 134 7.31 8.83 9.08
CA ASP A 134 6.67 10.00 8.52
C ASP A 134 6.08 9.69 7.14
N PRO A 135 4.81 10.07 6.88
CA PRO A 135 4.09 9.67 5.67
C PRO A 135 4.64 10.31 4.37
N PHE A 136 5.69 11.12 4.48
CA PHE A 136 6.43 11.69 3.36
C PHE A 136 7.85 11.15 3.40
N PRO A 137 8.32 10.43 2.37
CA PRO A 137 9.74 10.12 2.27
C PRO A 137 10.49 11.45 2.20
N THR A 138 11.27 11.74 3.21
CA THR A 138 12.27 12.81 3.17
C THR A 138 13.21 12.56 1.97
N PRO A 139 13.94 13.58 1.49
CA PRO A 139 14.97 13.36 0.48
C PRO A 139 15.94 12.24 0.88
N GLU A 140 16.23 12.12 2.18
CA GLU A 140 17.05 11.06 2.76
C GLU A 140 16.38 9.68 2.65
N ASP A 141 15.07 9.56 2.88
CA ASP A 141 14.32 8.32 2.65
C ASP A 141 14.31 7.91 1.17
N SER A 142 14.30 8.87 0.25
CA SER A 142 14.38 8.60 -1.19
C SER A 142 15.75 8.04 -1.58
N HIS A 143 16.82 8.59 -1.00
CA HIS A 143 18.18 8.06 -1.16
C HIS A 143 18.31 6.66 -0.57
N GLU A 144 17.74 6.42 0.61
CA GLU A 144 17.78 5.12 1.26
C GLU A 144 16.95 4.07 0.49
N GLN A 145 15.78 4.44 -0.02
CA GLN A 145 14.96 3.59 -0.90
C GLN A 145 15.71 3.27 -2.21
N THR A 146 16.38 4.25 -2.81
CA THR A 146 17.19 4.03 -4.02
C THR A 146 18.36 3.09 -3.73
N ARG A 147 19.03 3.23 -2.58
CA ARG A 147 20.09 2.33 -2.13
C ARG A 147 19.57 0.91 -1.92
N ARG A 148 18.45 0.75 -1.21
CA ARG A 148 17.78 -0.54 -0.97
C ARG A 148 17.34 -1.19 -2.29
N ALA A 149 16.79 -0.42 -3.22
CA ALA A 149 16.39 -0.89 -4.54
C ALA A 149 17.59 -1.39 -5.36
N ARG A 150 18.73 -0.70 -5.31
CA ARG A 150 19.98 -1.14 -5.97
C ARG A 150 20.52 -2.45 -5.40
N ILE A 151 20.50 -2.59 -4.07
CA ILE A 151 20.93 -3.83 -3.40
C ILE A 151 20.02 -4.99 -3.83
N LEU A 152 18.70 -4.80 -3.79
CA LEU A 152 17.74 -5.82 -4.22
C LEU A 152 17.88 -6.15 -5.72
N ALA A 153 18.15 -5.18 -6.58
CA ALA A 153 18.39 -5.41 -8.01
C ALA A 153 19.60 -6.32 -8.23
N ARG A 154 20.73 -6.06 -7.56
CA ARG A 154 21.92 -6.94 -7.61
C ARG A 154 21.63 -8.33 -7.07
N CYS A 155 20.85 -8.44 -6.01
CA CYS A 155 20.44 -9.74 -5.47
C CYS A 155 19.52 -10.52 -6.42
N MET A 156 18.63 -9.84 -7.14
CA MET A 156 17.76 -10.44 -8.15
C MET A 156 18.56 -10.95 -9.36
N GLU A 157 19.68 -10.32 -9.71
CA GLU A 157 20.56 -10.79 -10.80
C GLU A 157 21.18 -12.16 -10.50
N LYS A 158 21.46 -12.47 -9.23
CA LYS A 158 22.01 -13.76 -8.76
C LYS A 158 21.01 -14.92 -8.85
N LEU A 159 19.72 -14.64 -9.05
CA LEU A 159 18.67 -15.66 -9.16
C LEU A 159 18.61 -16.26 -10.57
N THR A 160 18.10 -17.49 -10.67
CA THR A 160 17.82 -18.11 -11.98
C THR A 160 16.70 -17.37 -12.70
N VAL A 161 16.67 -17.46 -14.04
CA VAL A 161 15.63 -16.83 -14.88
C VAL A 161 14.23 -17.28 -14.44
N LEU A 162 14.08 -18.58 -14.14
CA LEU A 162 12.83 -19.17 -13.71
C LEU A 162 12.38 -18.65 -12.32
N ALA A 163 13.31 -18.55 -11.38
CA ALA A 163 13.04 -18.01 -10.04
C ALA A 163 12.62 -16.53 -10.12
N ARG A 164 13.32 -15.71 -10.93
CA ARG A 164 12.93 -14.32 -11.17
C ARG A 164 11.52 -14.19 -11.75
N GLN A 165 11.19 -14.99 -12.75
CA GLN A 165 9.87 -14.94 -13.39
C GLN A 165 8.76 -15.36 -12.44
N THR A 166 8.98 -16.46 -11.69
CA THR A 166 8.03 -16.96 -10.70
C THR A 166 7.80 -15.92 -9.60
N PHE A 167 8.89 -15.35 -9.07
CA PHE A 167 8.83 -14.34 -8.01
C PHE A 167 8.21 -13.02 -8.51
N ALA A 168 8.49 -12.60 -9.74
CA ALA A 168 7.88 -11.40 -10.34
C ALA A 168 6.36 -11.54 -10.52
N LEU A 169 5.87 -12.74 -10.86
CA LEU A 169 4.43 -13.00 -10.93
C LEU A 169 3.81 -13.02 -9.53
N ALA A 170 4.47 -13.61 -8.54
CA ALA A 170 4.01 -13.56 -7.15
C ALA A 170 3.91 -12.11 -6.63
N LEU A 171 4.90 -11.25 -6.94
CA LEU A 171 4.87 -9.83 -6.58
C LEU A 171 3.74 -9.03 -7.27
N ARG A 172 3.24 -9.51 -8.41
CA ARG A 172 2.10 -8.92 -9.12
C ARG A 172 0.74 -9.40 -8.58
N GLY A 173 0.74 -10.32 -7.60
CA GLY A 173 -0.47 -10.84 -6.96
C GLY A 173 -1.09 -12.04 -7.68
N TYR A 174 -0.36 -12.73 -8.57
CA TYR A 174 -0.86 -13.97 -9.17
C TYR A 174 -0.88 -15.11 -8.14
N THR A 175 -1.89 -15.96 -8.22
CA THR A 175 -2.02 -17.16 -7.38
C THR A 175 -1.06 -18.27 -7.80
N ASP A 176 -0.71 -19.19 -6.90
CA ASP A 176 0.19 -20.32 -7.18
C ASP A 176 -0.23 -21.13 -8.42
N VAL A 177 -1.56 -21.27 -8.64
CA VAL A 177 -2.16 -21.97 -9.79
C VAL A 177 -1.94 -21.19 -11.09
N GLU A 178 -2.17 -19.88 -11.11
CA GLU A 178 -1.96 -19.04 -12.29
C GLU A 178 -0.48 -18.94 -12.66
N ILE A 179 0.40 -18.88 -11.66
CA ILE A 179 1.84 -18.88 -11.86
C ILE A 179 2.28 -20.23 -12.46
N GLN A 180 1.76 -21.35 -11.93
CA GLN A 180 2.03 -22.67 -12.48
C GLN A 180 1.68 -22.74 -13.98
N ALA A 181 0.48 -22.27 -14.34
CA ALA A 181 -0.01 -22.27 -15.72
C ALA A 181 0.86 -21.43 -16.66
N ARG A 182 1.42 -20.31 -16.18
CA ARG A 182 2.26 -19.39 -16.98
C ARG A 182 3.71 -19.81 -17.09
N VAL A 183 4.26 -20.39 -16.03
CA VAL A 183 5.68 -20.74 -15.91
C VAL A 183 5.95 -22.19 -16.35
N GLY A 184 4.90 -23.00 -16.52
CA GLY A 184 5.02 -24.43 -16.88
C GLY A 184 5.61 -25.26 -15.74
N SER A 185 5.29 -24.91 -14.49
CA SER A 185 5.78 -25.64 -13.31
C SER A 185 5.01 -26.95 -13.11
N SER A 186 5.67 -27.96 -12.54
CA SER A 186 5.07 -29.29 -12.33
C SER A 186 3.96 -29.31 -11.27
N SER A 187 3.98 -28.38 -10.30
CA SER A 187 2.93 -28.24 -9.29
C SER A 187 2.88 -26.84 -8.66
N THR A 188 1.75 -26.50 -8.06
CA THR A 188 1.55 -25.30 -7.22
C THR A 188 2.46 -25.30 -6.00
N VAL A 189 2.68 -26.46 -5.38
CA VAL A 189 3.60 -26.63 -4.24
C VAL A 189 5.03 -26.29 -4.65
N ALA A 190 5.46 -26.69 -5.85
CA ALA A 190 6.78 -26.34 -6.38
C ALA A 190 6.91 -24.83 -6.65
N VAL A 191 5.83 -24.16 -7.08
CA VAL A 191 5.78 -22.70 -7.21
C VAL A 191 5.96 -22.02 -5.85
N ARG A 192 5.14 -22.41 -4.86
CA ARG A 192 5.20 -21.86 -3.50
C ARG A 192 6.57 -22.04 -2.87
N ARG A 193 7.14 -23.24 -2.96
CA ARG A 193 8.49 -23.55 -2.49
C ARG A 193 9.53 -22.65 -3.15
N ARG A 194 9.45 -22.48 -4.48
CA ARG A 194 10.38 -21.61 -5.22
C ARG A 194 10.24 -20.14 -4.82
N VAL A 195 9.03 -19.64 -4.58
CA VAL A 195 8.79 -18.27 -4.09
C VAL A 195 9.41 -18.09 -2.69
N SER A 196 9.17 -19.05 -1.78
CA SER A 196 9.74 -19.02 -0.42
C SER A 196 11.26 -19.10 -0.42
N GLU A 197 11.85 -20.02 -1.18
CA GLU A 197 13.31 -20.15 -1.33
C GLU A 197 13.92 -18.87 -1.93
N THR A 198 13.27 -18.30 -2.95
CA THR A 198 13.71 -17.04 -3.56
C THR A 198 13.67 -15.89 -2.56
N LYS A 199 12.62 -15.79 -1.75
CA LYS A 199 12.50 -14.78 -0.69
C LYS A 199 13.64 -14.91 0.33
N THR A 200 13.93 -16.13 0.80
CA THR A 200 15.02 -16.37 1.76
C THR A 200 16.37 -15.97 1.17
N LEU A 201 16.66 -16.39 -0.06
CA LEU A 201 17.92 -16.04 -0.75
C LEU A 201 18.08 -14.53 -0.94
N LEU A 202 17.00 -13.81 -1.26
CA LEU A 202 17.03 -12.35 -1.39
C LEU A 202 17.27 -11.65 -0.05
N ILE A 203 16.66 -12.14 1.04
CA ILE A 203 16.87 -11.58 2.39
C ILE A 203 18.32 -11.79 2.82
N ASP A 204 18.87 -12.99 2.63
CA ASP A 204 20.25 -13.30 3.00
C ASP A 204 21.25 -12.51 2.16
N CYS A 205 20.99 -12.36 0.86
CA CYS A 205 21.80 -11.52 -0.02
C CYS A 205 21.76 -10.05 0.41
N ALA A 206 20.56 -9.51 0.68
CA ALA A 206 20.42 -8.12 1.11
C ALA A 206 21.09 -7.85 2.46
N ARG A 207 21.07 -8.82 3.39
CA ARG A 207 21.76 -8.73 4.69
C ARG A 207 23.29 -8.69 4.53
N ARG A 208 23.86 -9.53 3.66
CA ARG A 208 25.31 -9.56 3.39
C ARG A 208 25.76 -8.27 2.69
N ASP A 209 25.08 -7.86 1.62
CA ASP A 209 25.41 -6.63 0.87
C ASP A 209 25.24 -5.36 1.75
N ALA A 210 24.32 -5.35 2.71
CA ALA A 210 24.15 -4.25 3.65
C ALA A 210 25.29 -4.16 4.69
N GLN A 211 25.91 -5.29 5.05
CA GLN A 211 27.07 -5.36 5.94
C GLN A 211 28.39 -4.98 5.25
N GLU A 212 28.52 -5.25 3.95
CA GLU A 212 29.70 -4.90 3.14
C GLU A 212 29.75 -3.43 2.71
N THR A 213 28.64 -2.69 2.84
CA THR A 213 28.52 -1.28 2.41
C THR A 213 28.31 -0.31 3.58
N SER A 214 28.59 -0.74 4.80
CA SER A 214 28.65 0.08 6.03
C SER A 214 30.09 0.29 6.48
#